data_AF-A0AB35U3G5-F1
#
_entry.id   AF-A0AB35U3G5-F1
#
_cell.length_a   1.000
_cell.length_b   1.000
_cell.length_c   1.000
_cell.angle_alpha   90.00
_cell.angle_beta   90.00
_cell.angle_gamma   90.00
#
_symmetry.space_group_name_H-M   'P 1'
#
loop_
_entity.id
_entity.type
_entity.pdbx_description
1 polymer ?
#
loop_
_entity_poly.entity_id
_entity_poly.type
_entity_poly.pdbx_seq_one_letter_code
_entity_poly.pdbx_strand_id
1 'polypeptide(L)'
;MAKQNCKHCGKEIGFASQVKLADGSFICRDCYKQAGRVFNNMVHTYPAYERLLKEQERNGRIVTSILREQKKSEVFGDESGWILYCYAASGLMFFKTERGGFAGLGGDKTYNIYRYADLASYEEADGNQAIDARTKPDKKYVHLVFDGDYAVRDIYMPSKPGMTKKLANYFDECFGLGGKGFRGFRNSIKKNKQDIMAAAAITQGVKSMLSGGDQEQAAQVITDQAKLVLQGDRSDWIRKTNEVLASAGINWEV
;
A
#
# COMPACT_ATOMS: atom_id res chain seq x y z
N MET A 1 -14.17 -2.90 -38.51
CA MET A 1 -13.90 -2.81 -37.05
C MET A 1 -12.44 -2.44 -36.88
N ALA A 2 -12.14 -1.28 -36.28
CA ALA A 2 -10.77 -0.79 -36.17
C ALA A 2 -9.97 -1.67 -35.19
N LYS A 3 -8.94 -2.34 -35.70
CA LYS A 3 -7.94 -3.00 -34.87
C LYS A 3 -7.05 -1.91 -34.26
N GLN A 4 -6.65 -2.10 -33.01
CA GLN A 4 -5.75 -1.19 -32.29
C GLN A 4 -4.43 -1.90 -32.06
N ASN A 5 -3.35 -1.17 -31.85
CA ASN A 5 -2.08 -1.76 -31.41
C ASN A 5 -1.98 -1.67 -29.89
N CYS A 6 -1.55 -2.77 -29.25
CA CYS A 6 -1.24 -2.77 -27.84
C CYS A 6 -0.09 -1.78 -27.57
N LYS A 7 -0.32 -0.80 -26.71
CA LYS A 7 0.67 0.21 -26.33
C LYS A 7 1.93 -0.39 -25.69
N HIS A 8 1.79 -1.52 -25.00
CA HIS A 8 2.91 -2.19 -24.32
C HIS A 8 3.75 -3.09 -25.25
N CYS A 9 3.11 -4.02 -25.97
CA CYS A 9 3.82 -5.04 -26.75
C CYS A 9 3.73 -4.86 -28.27
N GLY A 10 3.08 -3.79 -28.75
CA GLY A 10 2.93 -3.47 -30.18
C GLY A 10 2.01 -4.41 -30.97
N LYS A 11 1.54 -5.52 -30.37
CA LYS A 11 0.67 -6.49 -31.06
C LYS A 11 -0.65 -5.85 -31.49
N GLU A 12 -1.05 -6.11 -32.72
CA GLU A 12 -2.38 -5.78 -33.23
C GLU A 12 -3.43 -6.58 -32.44
N ILE A 13 -4.39 -5.89 -31.85
CA ILE A 13 -5.44 -6.45 -31.00
C ILE A 13 -6.81 -6.17 -31.61
N GLY A 14 -7.59 -7.25 -31.72
CA GLY A 14 -9.02 -7.15 -31.99
C GLY A 14 -9.80 -6.67 -30.77
N PHE A 15 -11.01 -6.16 -31.00
CA PHE A 15 -11.89 -5.59 -29.97
C PHE A 15 -12.13 -6.49 -28.76
N ALA A 16 -12.22 -7.82 -28.93
CA ALA A 16 -12.47 -8.75 -27.84
C ALA A 16 -11.26 -8.90 -26.86
N SER A 17 -10.05 -8.61 -27.33
CA SER A 17 -8.79 -8.84 -26.60
C SER A 17 -8.14 -7.54 -26.11
N GLN A 18 -8.78 -6.38 -26.32
CA GLN A 18 -8.30 -5.09 -25.87
C GLN A 18 -8.80 -4.77 -24.46
N VAL A 19 -7.93 -4.15 -23.68
CA VAL A 19 -8.26 -3.50 -22.40
C VAL A 19 -8.00 -2.01 -22.60
N LYS A 20 -9.04 -1.19 -22.44
CA LYS A 20 -8.93 0.27 -22.51
C LYS A 20 -8.57 0.81 -21.12
N LEU A 21 -7.50 1.58 -21.06
CA LEU A 21 -7.00 2.24 -19.86
C LEU A 21 -7.67 3.62 -19.67
N ALA A 22 -7.50 4.20 -18.47
CA ALA A 22 -8.12 5.45 -18.06
C ALA A 22 -7.70 6.65 -18.93
N ASP A 23 -6.46 6.63 -19.41
CA ASP A 23 -5.89 7.63 -20.32
C ASP A 23 -6.32 7.43 -21.79
N GLY A 24 -7.24 6.48 -22.04
CA GLY A 24 -7.73 6.15 -23.38
C GLY A 24 -6.81 5.24 -24.19
N SER A 25 -5.64 4.87 -23.67
CA SER A 25 -4.75 3.92 -24.33
C SER A 25 -5.27 2.49 -24.28
N PHE A 26 -4.74 1.61 -25.15
CA PHE A 26 -5.14 0.22 -25.23
C PHE A 26 -3.96 -0.71 -24.99
N ILE A 27 -4.18 -1.77 -24.21
CA ILE A 27 -3.23 -2.88 -24.05
C ILE A 27 -3.94 -4.21 -24.29
N CYS A 28 -3.18 -5.27 -24.59
CA CYS A 28 -3.75 -6.60 -24.77
C CYS A 28 -4.03 -7.26 -23.41
N ARG A 29 -5.00 -8.19 -23.36
CA ARG A 29 -5.33 -8.95 -22.14
C ARG A 29 -4.13 -9.70 -21.53
N ASP A 30 -3.19 -10.16 -22.35
CA ASP A 30 -2.02 -10.90 -21.84
C ASP A 30 -1.04 -9.97 -21.12
N CYS A 31 -0.76 -8.79 -21.69
CA CYS A 31 0.00 -7.75 -21.01
C CYS A 31 -0.73 -7.31 -19.74
N TYR A 32 -2.05 -7.12 -19.80
CA TYR A 32 -2.84 -6.74 -18.63
C TYR A 32 -2.71 -7.76 -17.49
N LYS A 33 -2.76 -9.07 -17.78
CA LYS A 33 -2.59 -10.12 -16.76
C LYS A 33 -1.24 -10.07 -16.03
N GLN A 34 -0.19 -9.53 -16.64
CA GLN A 34 1.14 -9.41 -16.01
C GLN A 34 1.11 -8.47 -14.80
N ALA A 35 0.19 -7.50 -14.75
CA ALA A 35 0.01 -6.61 -13.62
C ALA A 35 -0.51 -7.32 -12.36
N GLY A 36 -1.13 -8.50 -12.49
CA GLY A 36 -1.76 -9.23 -11.37
C GLY A 36 -3.21 -8.80 -11.08
N ARG A 37 -4.01 -9.70 -10.47
CA ARG A 37 -5.47 -9.52 -10.35
C ARG A 37 -5.93 -8.37 -9.46
N VAL A 38 -5.15 -7.95 -8.45
CA VAL A 38 -5.49 -6.76 -7.65
C VAL A 38 -5.50 -5.49 -8.49
N PHE A 39 -4.64 -5.44 -9.51
CA PHE A 39 -4.48 -4.29 -10.39
C PHE A 39 -5.41 -4.34 -11.60
N ASN A 40 -5.91 -5.54 -11.92
CA ASN A 40 -6.94 -5.71 -12.94
C ASN A 40 -8.30 -5.08 -12.58
N ASN A 41 -8.47 -4.58 -11.36
CA ASN A 41 -9.71 -3.98 -10.89
C ASN A 41 -9.56 -2.49 -10.53
N MET A 42 -8.38 -1.90 -10.75
CA MET A 42 -8.16 -0.47 -10.54
C MET A 42 -8.11 0.26 -11.87
N VAL A 43 -8.57 1.51 -11.86
CA VAL A 43 -8.53 2.41 -13.02
C VAL A 43 -7.08 2.88 -13.17
N HIS A 44 -6.38 2.41 -14.20
CA HIS A 44 -4.98 2.75 -14.46
C HIS A 44 -4.79 3.52 -15.75
N THR A 45 -3.88 4.49 -15.74
CA THR A 45 -3.24 5.05 -16.94
C THR A 45 -2.10 4.13 -17.39
N TYR A 46 -1.62 4.28 -18.62
CA TYR A 46 -0.47 3.49 -19.09
C TYR A 46 0.81 3.69 -18.25
N PRO A 47 1.18 4.92 -17.84
CA PRO A 47 2.34 5.12 -16.96
C PRO A 47 2.22 4.37 -15.63
N ALA A 48 1.02 4.33 -15.03
CA ALA A 48 0.79 3.56 -13.79
C ALA A 48 0.96 2.05 -14.01
N TYR A 49 0.52 1.54 -15.17
CA TYR A 49 0.73 0.14 -15.56
C TYR A 49 2.22 -0.20 -15.74
N GLU A 50 2.99 0.61 -16.48
CA GLU A 50 4.42 0.36 -16.68
C GLU A 50 5.19 0.36 -15.36
N ARG A 51 4.92 1.36 -14.52
CA ARG A 51 5.54 1.45 -13.21
C ARG A 51 5.24 0.22 -12.35
N LEU A 52 4.00 -0.23 -12.34
CA LEU A 52 3.63 -1.43 -11.62
C LEU A 52 4.43 -2.66 -12.07
N LEU A 53 4.66 -2.84 -13.38
CA LEU A 53 5.46 -3.97 -13.86
C LEU A 53 6.89 -3.92 -13.32
N LYS A 54 7.51 -2.73 -13.32
CA LYS A 54 8.84 -2.54 -12.72
C LYS A 54 8.84 -2.80 -11.22
N GLU A 55 7.80 -2.37 -10.50
CA GLU A 55 7.64 -2.68 -9.08
C GLU A 55 7.52 -4.19 -8.85
N GLN A 56 6.78 -4.91 -9.69
CA GLN A 56 6.64 -6.37 -9.58
C GLN A 56 7.98 -7.09 -9.82
N GLU A 57 8.77 -6.66 -10.80
CA GLU A 57 10.12 -7.20 -11.04
C GLU A 57 11.04 -6.95 -9.82
N ARG A 58 11.09 -5.70 -9.33
CA ARG A 58 11.83 -5.33 -8.12
C ARG A 58 11.38 -6.17 -6.93
N ASN A 59 10.07 -6.31 -6.73
CA ASN A 59 9.50 -7.06 -5.61
C ASN A 59 9.86 -8.55 -5.70
N GLY A 60 9.85 -9.14 -6.90
CA GLY A 60 10.29 -10.53 -7.12
C GLY A 60 11.76 -10.76 -6.73
N ARG A 61 12.63 -9.79 -7.04
CA ARG A 61 14.04 -9.81 -6.59
C ARG A 61 14.16 -9.68 -5.08
N ILE A 62 13.43 -8.75 -4.45
CA ILE A 62 13.44 -8.58 -2.99
C ILE A 62 12.95 -9.86 -2.28
N VAL A 63 11.87 -10.50 -2.76
CA VAL A 63 11.38 -11.75 -2.17
C VAL A 63 12.46 -12.83 -2.23
N THR A 64 13.06 -13.02 -3.41
CA THR A 64 14.04 -14.09 -3.64
C THR A 64 15.36 -13.86 -2.90
N SER A 65 15.89 -12.64 -2.95
CA SER A 65 17.24 -12.30 -2.48
C SER A 65 17.29 -11.81 -1.04
N ILE A 66 16.19 -11.30 -0.49
CA ILE A 66 16.16 -10.71 0.85
C ILE A 66 15.19 -11.47 1.76
N LEU A 67 13.90 -11.51 1.41
CA LEU A 67 12.88 -11.95 2.38
C LEU A 67 12.82 -13.47 2.59
N ARG A 68 13.30 -14.26 1.63
CA ARG A 68 13.26 -15.73 1.69
C ARG A 68 13.95 -16.30 2.94
N GLU A 69 15.05 -15.67 3.35
CA GLU A 69 15.89 -16.14 4.45
C GLU A 69 15.66 -15.34 5.75
N GLN A 70 14.89 -14.25 5.67
CA GLN A 70 14.62 -13.42 6.85
C GLN A 70 13.50 -13.98 7.71
N LYS A 71 13.73 -13.90 9.04
CA LYS A 71 12.68 -14.15 10.02
C LYS A 71 11.68 -13.00 10.02
N LYS A 72 10.39 -13.35 9.99
CA LYS A 72 9.29 -12.42 10.15
C LYS A 72 9.28 -11.91 11.60
N SER A 73 9.19 -10.60 11.79
CA SER A 73 9.03 -10.01 13.12
C SER A 73 7.58 -10.04 13.60
N GLU A 74 6.62 -9.95 12.68
CA GLU A 74 5.19 -10.00 12.99
C GLU A 74 4.39 -10.40 11.75
N VAL A 75 3.16 -10.87 11.95
CA VAL A 75 2.21 -11.21 10.88
C VAL A 75 0.82 -10.69 11.24
N PHE A 76 0.21 -9.96 10.31
CA PHE A 76 -1.17 -9.50 10.41
C PHE A 76 -2.00 -10.05 9.27
N GLY A 77 -3.28 -10.29 9.48
CA GLY A 77 -4.16 -10.80 8.43
C GLY A 77 -5.23 -11.74 8.91
N ASP A 78 -6.00 -12.26 7.97
CA ASP A 78 -6.99 -13.30 8.19
C ASP A 78 -6.63 -14.59 7.43
N GLU A 79 -7.28 -15.69 7.81
CA GLU A 79 -7.13 -16.98 7.10
C GLU A 79 -7.75 -16.94 5.70
N SER A 80 -8.49 -15.87 5.37
CA SER A 80 -9.13 -15.61 4.07
C SER A 80 -8.15 -15.20 2.97
N GLY A 81 -6.84 -15.20 3.29
CA GLY A 81 -5.76 -15.02 2.34
C GLY A 81 -5.16 -13.62 2.29
N TRP A 82 -5.61 -12.66 3.11
CA TRP A 82 -4.97 -11.34 3.20
C TRP A 82 -3.96 -11.34 4.33
N ILE A 83 -2.67 -11.18 3.99
CA ILE A 83 -1.59 -11.30 4.96
C ILE A 83 -0.56 -10.20 4.75
N LEU A 84 -0.22 -9.49 5.83
CA LEU A 84 0.89 -8.56 5.91
C LEU A 84 1.99 -9.20 6.77
N TYR A 85 3.09 -9.56 6.12
CA TYR A 85 4.29 -10.03 6.80
C TYR A 85 5.22 -8.86 7.06
N CYS A 86 5.67 -8.74 8.29
CA CYS A 86 6.53 -7.68 8.78
C CYS A 86 7.97 -8.19 8.95
N TYR A 87 8.95 -7.47 8.41
CA TYR A 87 10.38 -7.82 8.49
C TYR A 87 11.18 -6.64 9.05
N ALA A 88 11.13 -6.45 10.38
CA ALA A 88 11.82 -5.35 11.05
C ALA A 88 13.35 -5.34 10.87
N ALA A 89 13.95 -6.48 10.53
CA ALA A 89 15.39 -6.56 10.23
C ALA A 89 15.77 -5.79 8.95
N SER A 90 14.90 -5.81 7.94
CA SER A 90 15.07 -5.09 6.66
C SER A 90 14.29 -3.79 6.57
N GLY A 91 13.37 -3.53 7.52
CA GLY A 91 12.42 -2.42 7.40
C GLY A 91 11.42 -2.61 6.25
N LEU A 92 11.18 -3.86 5.82
CA LEU A 92 10.29 -4.19 4.72
C LEU A 92 9.01 -4.87 5.22
N MET A 93 7.91 -4.60 4.53
CA MET A 93 6.63 -5.27 4.67
C MET A 93 6.29 -5.98 3.37
N PHE A 94 5.85 -7.23 3.48
CA PHE A 94 5.39 -8.02 2.36
C PHE A 94 3.89 -8.26 2.52
N PHE A 95 3.13 -7.53 1.72
CA PHE A 95 1.70 -7.71 1.65
C PHE A 95 1.38 -8.77 0.61
N LYS A 96 0.52 -9.72 0.95
CA LYS A 96 0.12 -10.83 0.10
C LYS A 96 -1.38 -11.01 0.17
N THR A 97 -2.01 -11.25 -0.97
CA THR A 97 -3.37 -11.77 -1.04
C THR A 97 -3.35 -13.11 -1.75
N GLU A 98 -3.96 -14.15 -1.16
CA GLU A 98 -4.25 -15.44 -1.78
C GLU A 98 -5.76 -15.68 -1.77
N ARG A 99 -6.44 -15.35 -2.87
CA ARG A 99 -7.86 -15.75 -2.99
C ARG A 99 -7.96 -17.17 -3.53
N GLY A 100 -8.75 -17.98 -2.82
CA GLY A 100 -8.97 -19.40 -3.02
C GLY A 100 -9.04 -19.82 -4.50
N GLY A 101 -8.03 -20.58 -4.90
CA GLY A 101 -8.15 -21.55 -5.97
C GLY A 101 -8.44 -22.91 -5.34
N PHE A 102 -9.44 -23.63 -5.86
CA PHE A 102 -9.60 -25.05 -5.56
C PHE A 102 -8.30 -25.76 -5.96
N ALA A 103 -7.79 -26.65 -5.10
CA ALA A 103 -6.49 -27.33 -5.20
C ALA A 103 -5.97 -27.45 -6.65
N GLY A 104 -5.00 -26.60 -7.03
CA GLY A 104 -4.30 -26.67 -8.31
C GLY A 104 -4.72 -25.69 -9.41
N LEU A 105 -5.85 -24.99 -9.30
CA LEU A 105 -6.28 -24.00 -10.30
C LEU A 105 -6.07 -22.55 -9.83
N GLY A 106 -4.87 -22.03 -10.13
CA GLY A 106 -4.61 -20.59 -10.34
C GLY A 106 -5.20 -19.63 -9.31
N GLY A 107 -4.92 -19.84 -8.02
CA GLY A 107 -5.27 -18.87 -6.98
C GLY A 107 -4.65 -17.50 -7.26
N ASP A 108 -5.39 -16.44 -6.97
CA ASP A 108 -4.92 -15.07 -7.19
C ASP A 108 -3.86 -14.73 -6.16
N LYS A 109 -2.60 -14.73 -6.59
CA LYS A 109 -1.47 -14.25 -5.81
C LYS A 109 -1.20 -12.82 -6.20
N THR A 110 -1.52 -11.89 -5.31
CA THR A 110 -0.97 -10.53 -5.40
C THR A 110 0.02 -10.37 -4.29
N TYR A 111 1.15 -9.76 -4.60
CA TYR A 111 2.05 -9.29 -3.56
C TYR A 111 2.63 -7.93 -3.87
N ASN A 112 2.77 -7.12 -2.82
CA ASN A 112 3.45 -5.82 -2.85
C ASN A 112 4.43 -5.75 -1.69
N ILE A 113 5.50 -5.00 -1.90
CA ILE A 113 6.50 -4.73 -0.87
C ILE A 113 6.46 -3.25 -0.55
N TYR A 114 6.43 -2.94 0.74
CA TYR A 114 6.42 -1.58 1.27
C TYR A 114 7.55 -1.41 2.28
N ARG A 115 8.04 -0.18 2.44
CA ARG A 115 9.00 0.16 3.50
C ARG A 115 8.25 0.59 4.76
N TYR A 116 8.78 0.25 5.93
CA TYR A 116 8.29 0.75 7.21
C TYR A 116 8.31 2.28 7.25
N ALA A 117 9.37 2.86 6.69
CA ALA A 117 9.56 4.30 6.61
C ALA A 117 8.41 5.02 5.90
N ASP A 118 7.80 4.35 4.90
CA ASP A 118 6.74 4.95 4.10
C ASP A 118 5.36 4.73 4.71
N LEU A 119 5.21 3.98 5.82
CA LEU A 119 3.90 3.78 6.44
C LEU A 119 3.44 5.09 7.11
N ALA A 120 2.44 5.73 6.50
CA ALA A 120 1.96 7.05 6.89
C ALA A 120 0.73 6.98 7.80
N SER A 121 -0.15 5.99 7.60
CA SER A 121 -1.33 5.75 8.44
C SER A 121 -1.66 4.26 8.51
N TYR A 122 -2.26 3.86 9.64
CA TYR A 122 -2.73 2.51 9.92
C TYR A 122 -3.94 2.55 10.85
N GLU A 123 -5.14 2.58 10.28
CA GLU A 123 -6.37 2.84 11.05
C GLU A 123 -7.45 1.79 10.79
N GLU A 124 -8.47 1.78 11.65
CA GLU A 124 -9.70 1.06 11.37
C GLU A 124 -10.54 1.85 10.37
N ALA A 125 -11.01 1.18 9.32
CA ALA A 125 -11.92 1.73 8.35
C ALA A 125 -13.15 0.82 8.19
N ASP A 126 -14.28 1.46 7.89
CA ASP A 126 -15.46 0.76 7.38
C ASP A 126 -15.27 0.48 5.90
N GLY A 127 -15.72 -0.69 5.43
CA GLY A 127 -15.66 -0.99 4.01
C GLY A 127 -16.46 0.03 3.20
N ASN A 128 -15.90 0.49 2.09
CA ASN A 128 -16.57 1.39 1.17
C ASN A 128 -16.25 0.98 -0.26
N GLN A 129 -17.22 0.37 -0.94
CA GLN A 129 -17.05 -0.12 -2.31
C GLN A 129 -16.80 0.98 -3.34
N ALA A 130 -17.17 2.23 -3.03
CA ALA A 130 -16.84 3.37 -3.88
C ALA A 130 -15.36 3.75 -3.82
N ILE A 131 -14.65 3.36 -2.75
CA ILE A 131 -13.21 3.60 -2.56
C ILE A 131 -12.42 2.37 -3.02
N ASP A 132 -12.86 1.18 -2.63
CA ASP A 132 -12.27 -0.08 -3.05
C ASP A 132 -13.36 -1.13 -3.24
N ALA A 133 -13.58 -1.52 -4.49
CA ALA A 133 -14.59 -2.51 -4.89
C ALA A 133 -14.42 -3.88 -4.21
N ARG A 134 -13.26 -4.16 -3.60
CA ARG A 134 -12.98 -5.39 -2.85
C ARG A 134 -13.54 -5.36 -1.43
N THR A 135 -13.86 -4.18 -0.91
CA THR A 135 -14.39 -4.01 0.45
C THR A 135 -15.89 -4.28 0.49
N LYS A 136 -16.43 -4.52 1.68
CA LYS A 136 -17.86 -4.73 1.90
C LYS A 136 -18.35 -3.77 2.99
N PRO A 137 -19.47 -3.05 2.78
CA PRO A 137 -19.94 -2.01 3.71
C PRO A 137 -20.17 -2.48 5.15
N ASP A 138 -20.44 -3.76 5.36
CA ASP A 138 -20.72 -4.38 6.66
C ASP A 138 -19.48 -4.95 7.36
N LYS A 139 -18.27 -4.77 6.78
CA LYS A 139 -17.02 -5.32 7.29
C LYS A 139 -16.05 -4.24 7.73
N LYS A 140 -15.26 -4.56 8.75
CA LYS A 140 -14.16 -3.74 9.25
C LYS A 140 -12.87 -4.09 8.55
N TYR A 141 -12.07 -3.08 8.26
CA TYR A 141 -10.79 -3.18 7.60
C TYR A 141 -9.72 -2.45 8.41
N VAL A 142 -8.48 -2.89 8.27
CA VAL A 142 -7.31 -2.05 8.53
C VAL A 142 -7.00 -1.34 7.22
N HIS A 143 -7.02 -0.01 7.25
CA HIS A 143 -6.58 0.84 6.15
C HIS A 143 -5.14 1.27 6.41
N LEU A 144 -4.24 0.85 5.53
CA LEU A 144 -2.83 1.22 5.53
C LEU A 144 -2.60 2.19 4.38
N VAL A 145 -1.93 3.31 4.67
CA VAL A 145 -1.56 4.33 3.67
C VAL A 145 -0.05 4.47 3.64
N PHE A 146 0.53 4.46 2.44
CA PHE A 146 1.96 4.58 2.22
C PHE A 146 2.32 5.90 1.54
N ASP A 147 3.21 6.67 2.17
CA ASP A 147 3.83 7.90 1.63
C ASP A 147 5.14 7.57 0.92
N GLY A 148 5.01 6.86 -0.20
CA GLY A 148 6.11 6.56 -1.09
C GLY A 148 5.61 6.39 -2.51
N ASP A 149 6.56 6.32 -3.43
CA ASP A 149 6.25 6.17 -4.83
C ASP A 149 5.86 4.71 -5.13
N TYR A 150 4.63 4.33 -4.78
CA TYR A 150 4.01 3.03 -5.11
C TYR A 150 2.88 3.13 -6.13
N ALA A 151 2.73 2.11 -6.98
CA ALA A 151 1.57 1.96 -7.85
C ALA A 151 0.26 1.76 -7.05
N VAL A 152 0.35 1.24 -5.81
CA VAL A 152 -0.75 1.15 -4.85
C VAL A 152 -0.30 1.70 -3.52
N ARG A 153 -0.86 2.84 -3.12
CA ARG A 153 -0.53 3.50 -1.84
C ARG A 153 -1.53 3.19 -0.73
N ASP A 154 -2.71 2.71 -1.09
CA ASP A 154 -3.82 2.48 -0.15
C ASP A 154 -4.21 1.00 -0.14
N ILE A 155 -4.18 0.40 1.06
CA ILE A 155 -4.51 -1.01 1.26
C ILE A 155 -5.60 -1.15 2.30
N TYR A 156 -6.70 -1.79 1.91
CA TYR A 156 -7.75 -2.23 2.82
C TYR A 156 -7.60 -3.74 3.07
N MET A 157 -7.20 -4.11 4.28
CA MET A 157 -7.06 -5.50 4.72
C MET A 157 -8.22 -5.86 5.66
N PRO A 158 -8.96 -6.96 5.46
CA PRO A 158 -10.00 -7.37 6.40
C PRO A 158 -9.47 -7.45 7.83
N SER A 159 -10.20 -6.86 8.79
CA SER A 159 -9.80 -6.81 10.18
C SER A 159 -10.60 -7.79 11.03
N LYS A 160 -9.90 -8.65 11.78
CA LYS A 160 -10.49 -9.46 12.85
C LYS A 160 -10.54 -8.65 14.16
N PRO A 161 -11.45 -8.98 15.10
CA PRO A 161 -11.49 -8.32 16.40
C PRO A 161 -10.10 -8.25 17.07
N GLY A 162 -9.68 -7.04 17.48
CA GLY A 162 -8.40 -6.80 18.14
C GLY A 162 -7.18 -6.63 17.20
N MET A 163 -7.29 -7.00 15.92
CA MET A 163 -6.18 -6.93 14.96
C MET A 163 -5.69 -5.49 14.75
N THR A 164 -6.60 -4.54 14.51
CA THR A 164 -6.22 -3.13 14.33
C THR A 164 -5.47 -2.57 15.54
N LYS A 165 -5.89 -2.95 16.76
CA LYS A 165 -5.21 -2.51 17.99
C LYS A 165 -3.81 -3.12 18.10
N LYS A 166 -3.67 -4.42 17.80
CA LYS A 166 -2.36 -5.10 17.79
C LYS A 166 -1.41 -4.46 16.78
N LEU A 167 -1.91 -4.22 15.56
CA LEU A 167 -1.15 -3.60 14.49
C LEU A 167 -0.72 -2.18 14.85
N ALA A 168 -1.63 -1.38 15.39
CA ALA A 168 -1.31 -0.03 15.83
C ALA A 168 -0.24 -0.02 16.92
N ASN A 169 -0.36 -0.89 17.93
CA ASN A 169 0.64 -0.99 19.00
C ASN A 169 2.01 -1.39 18.46
N TYR A 170 2.06 -2.35 17.54
CA TYR A 170 3.31 -2.82 16.92
C TYR A 170 4.03 -1.70 16.19
N PHE A 171 3.31 -0.94 15.35
CA PHE A 171 3.91 0.16 14.61
C PHE A 171 4.22 1.35 15.52
N ASP A 172 3.36 1.69 16.48
CA ASP A 172 3.67 2.72 17.48
C ASP A 172 4.97 2.42 18.25
N GLU A 173 5.22 1.15 18.58
CA GLU A 173 6.47 0.71 19.21
C GLU A 173 7.66 0.80 18.25
N CYS A 174 7.52 0.28 17.02
CA CYS A 174 8.57 0.39 15.99
C CYS A 174 8.98 1.84 15.73
N PHE A 175 8.06 2.77 15.91
CA PHE A 175 8.20 4.16 15.52
C PHE A 175 8.50 5.09 16.71
N GLY A 176 8.63 4.53 17.92
CA GLY A 176 8.92 5.30 19.13
C GLY A 176 7.78 6.25 19.53
N LEU A 177 6.55 5.98 19.09
CA LEU A 177 5.40 6.86 19.28
C LEU A 177 4.74 6.71 20.66
N GLY A 178 5.08 5.67 21.43
CA GLY A 178 4.60 5.48 22.81
C GLY A 178 3.06 5.49 22.94
N GLY A 179 2.34 5.02 21.92
CA GLY A 179 0.87 5.05 21.86
C GLY A 179 0.27 6.43 21.56
N LYS A 180 1.09 7.46 21.32
CA LYS A 180 0.71 8.83 20.97
C LYS A 180 0.79 9.13 19.47
N GLY A 181 1.00 8.11 18.64
CA GLY A 181 1.10 8.22 17.18
C GLY A 181 -0.19 8.72 16.54
N PHE A 182 -0.34 8.51 15.24
CA PHE A 182 -1.50 8.95 14.46
C PHE A 182 -2.87 8.71 15.14
N ARG A 183 -3.02 7.55 15.78
CA ARG A 183 -4.20 7.19 16.58
C ARG A 183 -4.37 8.04 17.85
N GLY A 184 -3.29 8.29 18.59
CA GLY A 184 -3.27 9.13 19.77
C GLY A 184 -3.57 10.59 19.44
N PHE A 185 -2.96 11.12 18.37
CA PHE A 185 -3.24 12.45 17.83
C PHE A 185 -4.73 12.62 17.46
N ARG A 186 -5.31 11.66 16.72
CA ARG A 186 -6.72 11.72 16.35
C ARG A 186 -7.66 11.67 17.54
N ASN A 187 -7.34 10.85 18.55
CA ASN A 187 -8.12 10.80 19.79
C ASN A 187 -8.03 12.10 20.59
N SER A 188 -6.87 12.78 20.58
CA SER A 188 -6.69 14.10 21.18
C SER A 188 -7.47 15.20 20.45
N ILE A 189 -7.46 15.21 19.11
CA ILE A 189 -8.28 16.14 18.31
C ILE A 189 -9.77 15.94 18.57
N LYS A 190 -10.23 14.69 18.64
CA LYS A 190 -11.65 14.39 18.93
C LYS A 190 -12.07 14.89 20.31
N LYS A 191 -11.17 14.92 21.29
CA LYS A 191 -11.44 15.38 22.65
C LYS A 191 -11.33 16.90 22.82
N ASN A 192 -10.35 17.55 22.18
CA ASN A 192 -10.08 18.98 22.33
C ASN A 192 -10.39 19.74 21.04
N LYS A 193 -11.66 20.09 20.83
CA LYS A 193 -12.12 20.95 19.73
C LYS A 193 -11.70 22.43 19.85
N GLN A 194 -10.81 22.81 20.78
CA GLN A 194 -10.47 24.22 21.04
C GLN A 194 -9.00 24.59 20.76
N ASP A 195 -8.05 23.65 20.73
CA ASP A 195 -6.62 23.95 20.47
C ASP A 195 -6.27 23.88 18.96
N ILE A 196 -7.14 24.43 18.12
CA ILE A 196 -7.28 24.05 16.70
C ILE A 196 -6.30 24.74 15.74
N MET A 197 -5.62 25.83 16.09
CA MET A 197 -4.94 26.63 15.03
C MET A 197 -3.73 25.93 14.39
N ALA A 198 -2.87 25.24 15.15
CA ALA A 198 -1.79 24.42 14.58
C ALA A 198 -2.31 23.05 14.11
N ALA A 199 -3.37 22.55 14.73
CA ALA A 199 -3.97 21.26 14.42
C ALA A 199 -4.84 21.30 13.15
N ALA A 200 -5.34 22.45 12.68
CA ALA A 200 -6.28 22.54 11.56
C ALA A 200 -5.63 22.15 10.23
N ALA A 201 -4.45 22.69 9.93
CA ALA A 201 -3.67 22.33 8.74
C ALA A 201 -3.34 20.83 8.76
N ILE A 202 -2.83 20.35 9.89
CA ILE A 202 -2.52 18.93 10.11
C ILE A 202 -3.79 18.06 9.98
N THR A 203 -4.92 18.49 10.54
CA THR A 203 -6.20 17.76 10.50
C THR A 203 -6.76 17.69 9.09
N GLN A 204 -6.61 18.75 8.30
CA GLN A 204 -7.06 18.78 6.91
C GLN A 204 -6.15 17.91 6.02
N GLY A 205 -4.82 17.99 6.20
CA GLY A 205 -3.87 17.09 5.53
C GLY A 205 -4.09 15.62 5.89
N VAL A 206 -4.27 15.31 7.18
CA VAL A 206 -4.61 13.97 7.69
C VAL A 206 -5.94 13.49 7.13
N LYS A 207 -6.99 14.33 7.14
CA LYS A 207 -8.29 13.96 6.61
C LYS A 207 -8.21 13.64 5.11
N SER A 208 -7.50 14.47 4.33
CA SER A 208 -7.27 14.24 2.91
C SER A 208 -6.48 12.95 2.65
N MET A 209 -5.45 12.67 3.45
CA MET A 209 -4.67 11.43 3.35
C MET A 209 -5.51 10.19 3.68
N LEU A 210 -6.40 10.27 4.67
CA LEU A 210 -7.29 9.18 5.07
C LEU A 210 -8.47 8.94 4.13
N SER A 211 -8.92 9.99 3.43
CA SER A 211 -10.02 9.88 2.47
C SER A 211 -9.56 9.55 1.04
N GLY A 212 -8.27 9.23 0.83
CA GLY A 212 -7.71 8.98 -0.51
C GLY A 212 -7.73 10.22 -1.42
N GLY A 213 -7.71 11.41 -0.83
CA GLY A 213 -7.58 12.68 -1.57
C GLY A 213 -6.15 12.89 -2.06
N ASP A 214 -5.93 14.00 -2.75
CA ASP A 214 -4.65 14.30 -3.41
C ASP A 214 -3.49 14.30 -2.39
N GLN A 215 -2.69 13.22 -2.43
CA GLN A 215 -1.66 12.94 -1.43
C GLN A 215 -0.55 14.00 -1.46
N GLU A 216 -0.33 14.66 -2.59
CA GLU A 216 0.59 15.79 -2.71
C GLU A 216 0.14 16.99 -1.87
N GLN A 217 -1.16 17.33 -1.89
CA GLN A 217 -1.70 18.41 -1.04
C GLN A 217 -1.68 18.02 0.44
N ALA A 218 -1.98 16.77 0.76
CA ALA A 218 -1.92 16.28 2.13
C ALA A 218 -0.50 16.33 2.72
N ALA A 219 0.51 15.93 1.93
CA ALA A 219 1.90 15.90 2.34
C ALA A 219 2.52 17.31 2.44
N GLN A 220 2.12 18.26 1.57
CA GLN A 220 2.59 19.65 1.61
C GLN A 220 2.08 20.45 2.81
N VAL A 221 0.89 20.12 3.32
CA VAL A 221 0.27 20.83 4.45
C VAL A 221 0.83 20.35 5.81
N ILE A 222 1.48 19.18 5.87
CA ILE A 222 2.10 18.66 7.09
C ILE A 222 3.60 19.05 7.09
N THR A 223 4.01 19.94 8.00
CA THR A 223 5.41 20.32 8.20
C THR A 223 6.26 19.14 8.70
N ASP A 224 7.57 19.17 8.50
CA ASP A 224 8.47 18.08 8.93
C ASP A 224 8.41 17.79 10.44
N GLN A 225 8.24 18.83 11.27
CA GLN A 225 8.05 18.66 12.72
C GLN A 225 6.71 17.99 13.05
N ALA A 226 5.64 18.31 12.32
CA ALA A 226 4.35 17.65 12.47
C ALA A 226 4.40 16.19 11.97
N LYS A 227 5.09 15.91 10.86
CA LYS A 227 5.33 14.53 10.39
C LYS A 227 6.06 13.71 11.44
N LEU A 228 7.13 14.27 12.03
CA LEU A 228 7.91 13.57 13.07
C LEU A 228 7.08 13.26 14.32
N VAL A 229 6.21 14.17 14.76
CA VAL A 229 5.31 13.93 15.90
C VAL A 229 4.23 12.89 15.60
N LEU A 230 3.75 12.81 14.36
CA LEU A 230 2.65 11.93 13.97
C LEU A 230 3.10 10.52 13.54
N GLN A 231 4.24 10.45 12.86
CA GLN A 231 4.75 9.25 12.23
C GLN A 231 5.96 8.69 12.97
N GLY A 232 6.64 9.49 13.79
CA GLY A 232 7.83 9.07 14.54
C GLY A 232 9.09 9.10 13.69
N ASP A 233 10.24 8.80 14.29
CA ASP A 233 11.52 8.78 13.58
C ASP A 233 11.57 7.61 12.58
N ARG A 234 11.88 7.92 11.32
CA ARG A 234 11.99 6.96 10.21
C ARG A 234 13.43 6.62 9.86
N SER A 235 14.41 7.31 10.44
CA SER A 235 15.81 7.29 9.98
C SER A 235 16.40 5.89 10.00
N ASP A 236 16.18 5.14 11.08
CA ASP A 236 16.65 3.76 11.19
C ASP A 236 15.98 2.80 10.21
N TRP A 237 14.69 3.02 9.91
CA TRP A 237 13.96 2.20 8.95
C TRP A 237 14.45 2.45 7.52
N ILE A 238 14.66 3.72 7.16
CA ILE A 238 15.27 4.11 5.88
C ILE A 238 16.66 3.48 5.74
N ARG A 239 17.49 3.62 6.77
CA ARG A 239 18.85 3.07 6.78
C ARG A 239 18.87 1.55 6.59
N LYS A 240 18.11 0.81 7.40
CA LYS A 240 18.02 -0.66 7.29
C LYS A 240 17.56 -1.11 5.92
N THR A 241 16.56 -0.44 5.35
CA THR A 241 16.06 -0.78 4.03
C THR A 241 17.09 -0.49 2.94
N ASN A 242 17.76 0.66 2.99
CA ASN A 242 18.80 0.99 2.02
C ASN A 242 19.99 0.04 2.10
N GLU A 243 20.44 -0.31 3.31
CA GLU A 243 21.54 -1.27 3.53
C GLU A 243 21.21 -2.65 2.93
N VAL A 244 20.02 -3.19 3.20
CA VAL A 244 19.65 -4.51 2.69
C VAL A 244 19.45 -4.51 1.17
N LEU A 245 18.85 -3.46 0.62
CA LEU A 245 18.68 -3.31 -0.83
C LEU A 245 20.01 -3.17 -1.55
N ALA A 246 20.92 -2.33 -1.02
CA ALA A 246 22.26 -2.16 -1.55
C ALA A 246 23.06 -3.48 -1.51
N SER A 247 22.97 -4.24 -0.41
CA SER A 247 23.63 -5.55 -0.29
C SER A 247 23.16 -6.57 -1.33
N ALA A 248 21.92 -6.42 -1.81
CA ALA A 248 21.31 -7.27 -2.84
C ALA A 248 21.45 -6.68 -4.26
N GLY A 249 22.08 -5.51 -4.42
CA GLY A 249 22.17 -4.80 -5.69
C GLY A 249 20.81 -4.42 -6.28
N ILE A 250 19.83 -4.09 -5.42
CA ILE A 250 18.47 -3.73 -5.79
C ILE A 250 18.28 -2.22 -5.58
N ASN A 251 17.81 -1.50 -6.60
CA ASN A 251 17.35 -0.12 -6.42
C ASN A 251 15.89 -0.11 -5.94
N TRP A 252 15.56 0.80 -5.03
CA TRP A 252 14.20 1.02 -4.59
C TRP A 252 13.36 1.74 -5.66
N GLU A 253 13.93 2.75 -6.32
CA GLU A 253 13.21 3.57 -7.31
C GLU A 253 13.02 2.82 -8.64
N VAL A 254 11.88 3.04 -9.30
CA VAL A 254 11.41 2.33 -10.51
C VAL A 254 11.03 3.27 -11.66
#